data_AF-A0A2X3G7K2-F1
#
_entry.id   AF-A0A2X3G7K2-F1
#
_cell.length_a   1.000
_cell.length_b   1.000
_cell.length_c   1.000
_cell.angle_alpha   90.00
_cell.angle_beta   90.00
_cell.angle_gamma   90.00
#
_symmetry.space_group_name_H-M   'P 1'
#
loop_
_entity.id
_entity.type
_entity.pdbx_description
1 polymer ?
#
loop_
_entity_poly.entity_id
_entity_poly.type
_entity_poly.pdbx_seq_one_letter_code
_entity_poly.pdbx_strand_id
1 'polypeptide(L)'
;MSPDDDELASRIRSLKFHGLGVDAYDRQTHGRAPQAEVITPGFKYNLADINAALALVQLEKLSHANQRRTEIAQRYLRELADTPF
;
A
#
# COMPACT_ATOMS: atom_id res chain seq x y z
N MET A 1 -15.77 7.00 -0.46
CA MET A 1 -14.77 7.22 -1.51
C MET A 1 -15.43 8.10 -2.56
N SER A 2 -14.79 9.17 -2.98
CA SER A 2 -15.28 10.02 -4.08
C SER A 2 -15.03 9.32 -5.42
N PRO A 3 -15.82 9.58 -6.48
CA PRO A 3 -15.49 9.11 -7.84
C PRO A 3 -14.04 9.44 -8.26
N ASP A 4 -13.50 10.58 -7.83
CA ASP A 4 -12.11 10.98 -8.10
C ASP A 4 -11.09 10.06 -7.43
N ASP A 5 -11.39 9.58 -6.21
CA ASP A 5 -10.53 8.64 -5.49
C ASP A 5 -10.49 7.28 -6.19
N ASP A 6 -11.62 6.86 -6.77
CA ASP A 6 -11.75 5.59 -7.48
C ASP A 6 -10.98 5.60 -8.81
N GLU A 7 -11.05 6.70 -9.57
CA GLU A 7 -10.27 6.89 -10.80
C GLU A 7 -8.76 6.88 -10.48
N LEU A 8 -8.35 7.65 -9.47
CA LEU A 8 -6.97 7.69 -9.03
C LEU A 8 -6.48 6.30 -8.57
N ALA A 9 -7.28 5.59 -7.78
CA ALA A 9 -6.94 4.25 -7.31
C ALA A 9 -6.83 3.25 -8.48
N SER A 10 -7.69 3.36 -9.49
CA SER A 10 -7.61 2.53 -10.70
C SER A 10 -6.32 2.78 -11.46
N ARG A 11 -5.99 4.06 -11.67
CA ARG A 11 -4.75 4.47 -12.33
C ARG A 11 -3.50 3.99 -11.58
N ILE A 12 -3.48 4.10 -10.25
CA ILE A 12 -2.36 3.60 -9.42
C ILE A 12 -2.25 2.08 -9.51
N ARG A 13 -3.37 1.35 -9.51
CA ARG A 13 -3.37 -0.12 -9.65
C ARG A 13 -2.79 -0.57 -10.99
N SER A 14 -3.11 0.13 -12.07
CA SER A 14 -2.53 -0.12 -13.39
C SER A 14 -1.01 0.16 -13.37
N LEU A 15 -0.61 1.37 -12.95
CA LEU A 15 0.79 1.80 -12.97
C LEU A 15 1.71 0.93 -12.12
N LYS A 16 1.28 0.45 -10.94
CA LYS A 16 2.13 -0.41 -10.10
C LYS A 16 2.39 -1.80 -10.71
N PHE A 17 1.61 -2.17 -11.72
CA PHE A 17 1.64 -3.48 -12.36
C PHE A 17 1.86 -3.34 -13.87
N HIS A 18 2.97 -2.71 -14.25
CA HIS A 18 3.40 -2.51 -15.64
C HIS A 18 2.46 -1.66 -16.50
N GLY A 19 1.49 -0.96 -15.92
CA GLY A 19 0.51 -0.18 -16.66
C GLY A 19 -0.53 -1.06 -17.36
N LEU A 20 -0.75 -2.25 -16.81
CA LEU A 20 -1.78 -3.17 -17.30
C LEU A 20 -3.18 -2.61 -17.04
N GLY A 21 -4.05 -2.72 -18.04
CA GLY A 21 -5.46 -2.41 -17.94
C GLY A 21 -6.20 -3.38 -17.03
N VAL A 22 -7.17 -2.85 -16.25
CA VAL A 22 -8.04 -3.67 -15.40
C VAL A 22 -9.08 -4.43 -16.24
N ASP A 23 -9.46 -3.89 -17.40
CA ASP A 23 -10.46 -4.43 -18.33
C ASP A 23 -9.94 -5.55 -19.24
N ALA A 24 -9.06 -6.39 -18.70
CA ALA A 24 -9.03 -7.80 -19.09
C ALA A 24 -10.13 -8.55 -18.28
N TYR A 25 -11.33 -7.97 -18.24
CA TYR A 25 -12.53 -8.56 -17.64
C TYR A 25 -13.56 -8.67 -18.74
N ASP A 26 -13.28 -9.51 -19.73
CA ASP A 26 -14.35 -10.30 -20.33
C ASP A 26 -14.18 -11.73 -19.80
N ARG A 27 -14.41 -11.88 -18.48
CA ARG A 27 -14.40 -13.21 -17.83
C ARG A 27 -15.59 -14.06 -18.28
N GLN A 28 -16.53 -13.52 -19.05
CA GLN A 28 -17.75 -14.21 -19.45
C GLN A 28 -17.78 -14.68 -20.91
N THR A 29 -16.85 -14.27 -21.76
CA THR A 29 -16.81 -14.72 -23.17
C THR A 29 -15.64 -15.71 -23.39
N HIS A 30 -16.00 -16.98 -23.56
CA HIS A 30 -15.21 -17.95 -24.34
C HIS A 30 -13.92 -18.53 -23.75
N GLY A 31 -13.83 -18.77 -22.44
CA GLY A 31 -12.87 -19.74 -21.88
C GLY A 31 -11.38 -19.43 -22.14
N ARG A 32 -11.05 -18.21 -22.56
CA ARG A 32 -9.67 -17.74 -22.68
C ARG A 32 -9.33 -16.88 -21.46
N ALA A 33 -8.10 -17.06 -20.98
CA ALA A 33 -7.54 -16.15 -19.99
C ALA A 33 -7.59 -14.72 -20.56
N PRO A 34 -7.99 -13.72 -19.76
CA PRO A 34 -8.09 -12.37 -20.26
C PRO A 34 -6.75 -11.87 -20.81
N GLN A 35 -6.81 -11.19 -21.96
CA GLN A 35 -5.60 -10.61 -22.55
C GLN A 35 -5.19 -9.40 -21.72
N ALA A 36 -4.08 -9.52 -21.00
CA ALA A 36 -3.50 -8.41 -20.27
C ALA A 36 -2.86 -7.44 -21.26
N GLU A 37 -3.46 -6.26 -21.43
CA GLU A 37 -2.95 -5.20 -22.30
C GLU A 37 -2.23 -4.12 -21.48
N VAL A 38 -1.06 -3.71 -21.96
CA VAL A 38 -0.33 -2.56 -21.41
C VAL A 38 -0.89 -1.29 -22.04
N ILE A 39 -1.67 -0.53 -21.28
CA ILE A 39 -2.31 0.71 -21.77
C ILE A 39 -1.31 1.87 -21.77
N THR A 40 -0.35 1.84 -20.84
CA THR A 40 0.64 2.90 -20.62
C THR A 40 1.91 2.28 -20.06
N PRO A 41 3.11 2.84 -20.30
CA PRO A 41 4.30 2.44 -19.56
C PRO A 41 4.07 2.57 -18.05
N GLY A 42 4.20 1.46 -17.32
CA GLY A 42 4.10 1.45 -15.87
C GLY A 42 5.37 0.96 -15.19
N PHE A 43 5.25 0.68 -13.90
CA PHE A 43 6.34 0.28 -13.02
C PHE A 43 6.13 -1.15 -12.48
N LYS A 44 7.19 -1.75 -11.97
CA LYS A 44 7.12 -3.00 -11.19
C LYS A 44 7.13 -2.68 -9.70
N TYR A 45 6.00 -2.21 -9.16
CA TYR A 45 5.87 -1.79 -7.75
C TYR A 45 4.74 -2.51 -7.01
N ASN A 46 4.33 -3.69 -7.47
CA ASN A 46 3.39 -4.50 -6.70
C ASN A 46 4.04 -5.05 -5.43
N LEU A 47 3.30 -4.98 -4.33
CA LEU A 47 3.67 -5.64 -3.08
C LEU A 47 3.54 -7.15 -3.25
N ALA A 48 4.53 -7.91 -2.82
CA ALA A 48 4.44 -9.38 -2.79
C ALA A 48 3.56 -9.85 -1.62
N ASP A 49 2.89 -10.99 -1.78
CA ASP A 49 1.97 -11.54 -0.78
C ASP A 49 2.65 -11.83 0.56
N ILE A 50 3.92 -12.24 0.56
CA ILE A 50 4.71 -12.45 1.78
C ILE A 50 4.82 -11.13 2.56
N ASN A 51 5.13 -10.02 1.87
CA ASN A 51 5.22 -8.71 2.50
C ASN A 51 3.83 -8.23 2.97
N ALA A 52 2.78 -8.52 2.22
CA ALA A 52 1.40 -8.19 2.61
C ALA A 52 0.97 -8.96 3.87
N ALA A 53 1.27 -10.26 3.95
CA ALA A 53 0.97 -11.08 5.12
C ALA A 53 1.69 -10.58 6.38
N LEU A 54 2.97 -10.20 6.24
CA LEU A 54 3.71 -9.54 7.32
C LEU A 54 3.06 -8.21 7.73
N ALA A 55 2.68 -7.38 6.75
CA ALA A 55 2.07 -6.09 7.00
C ALA A 55 0.73 -6.18 7.74
N LEU A 56 -0.12 -7.17 7.44
CA LEU A 56 -1.39 -7.38 8.13
C LEU A 56 -1.19 -7.58 9.63
N VAL A 57 -0.28 -8.49 10.02
CA VAL A 57 0.04 -8.75 11.44
C VAL A 57 0.69 -7.54 12.11
N GLN A 58 1.51 -6.78 11.37
CA GLN A 58 2.12 -5.55 11.90
C GLN A 58 1.09 -4.43 12.09
N LEU A 59 0.09 -4.35 11.21
CA LEU A 59 -0.98 -3.36 11.28
C LEU A 59 -1.83 -3.56 12.53
N GLU A 60 -2.11 -4.81 12.92
CA GLU A 60 -2.78 -5.14 14.19
C GLU A 60 -1.99 -4.66 15.41
N LYS A 61 -0.65 -4.66 15.34
CA LYS A 61 0.26 -4.25 16.42
C LYS A 61 0.56 -2.75 16.42
N LEU A 62 0.09 -2.01 15.41
CA LEU A 62 0.52 -0.64 15.14
C LEU A 62 0.20 0.32 16.28
N SER A 63 -0.99 0.20 16.88
CA SER A 63 -1.41 1.05 18.01
C SER A 63 -0.47 0.91 19.20
N HIS A 64 -0.20 -0.32 19.63
CA HIS A 64 0.73 -0.62 20.71
C HIS A 64 2.16 -0.15 20.40
N ALA A 65 2.64 -0.39 19.18
CA ALA A 65 3.96 0.08 18.76
C ALA A 65 4.07 1.62 18.80
N ASN A 66 3.03 2.33 18.36
CA ASN A 66 2.99 3.80 18.40
C ASN A 66 2.89 4.35 19.82
N GLN A 67 2.11 3.70 20.69
CA GLN A 67 2.06 4.03 22.11
C GLN A 67 3.46 3.90 22.74
N ARG A 68 4.14 2.77 22.51
CA ARG A 68 5.47 2.54 23.06
C ARG A 68 6.49 3.57 22.56
N ARG A 69 6.45 3.93 21.27
CA ARG A 69 7.28 5.00 20.70
C ARG A 69 7.01 6.34 21.38
N THR A 70 5.74 6.65 21.62
CA THR A 70 5.32 7.89 22.30
C THR A 70 5.87 7.95 23.73
N GLU A 71 5.75 6.87 24.50
CA GLU A 71 6.29 6.81 25.86
C GLU A 71 7.80 7.04 25.90
N ILE A 72 8.54 6.40 24.97
CA ILE A 72 9.98 6.56 24.86
C ILE A 72 10.34 8.00 24.51
N ALA A 73 9.66 8.59 23.51
CA ALA A 73 9.89 9.98 23.12
C ALA A 73 9.61 10.95 24.27
N GLN A 74 8.50 10.77 24.99
CA GLN A 74 8.17 11.58 26.17
C GLN A 74 9.20 11.43 27.29
N ARG A 75 9.75 10.23 27.49
CA ARG A 75 10.84 10.04 28.44
C ARG A 75 12.07 10.85 28.03
N TYR A 76 12.50 10.75 26.78
CA TYR A 76 13.62 11.55 26.30
C TYR A 76 13.37 13.05 26.47
N LEU A 77 12.18 13.54 26.10
CA LEU A 77 11.81 14.94 26.28
C LEU A 77 11.86 15.40 27.74
N ARG A 78 11.49 14.55 28.70
CA ARG A 78 11.57 14.89 30.13
C ARG A 78 13.00 14.85 30.66
N GLU A 79 13.73 13.78 30.40
CA GLU A 79 15.04 13.55 31.01
C GLU A 79 16.15 14.41 30.40
N LEU A 80 15.96 14.87 29.15
CA LEU A 80 16.93 15.73 28.47
C LEU A 80 16.61 17.22 28.59
N ALA A 81 15.48 17.60 29.19
CA ALA A 81 15.00 18.99 29.21
C ALA A 81 16.02 20.01 29.72
N ASP A 82 16.83 19.64 30.73
CA ASP A 82 17.84 20.49 31.35
C ASP A 82 19.28 20.10 30.96
N THR A 83 19.40 19.23 29.96
CA THR A 83 20.70 18.87 29.37
C THR A 83 20.97 19.75 28.15
N PRO A 84 22.23 19.89 27.69
CA PRO A 84 22.53 20.61 26.46
C PRO A 84 22.03 19.91 25.17
N PHE A 85 21.15 18.91 25.29
CA PHE A 85 20.62 18.07 24.21
C PHE A 85 19.11 18.18 24.11
#